data_AF-A0AAV6KU70-F1
#
_entry.id   AF-A0AAV6KU70-F1
#
_cell.length_a   1.000
_cell.length_b   1.000
_cell.length_c   1.000
_cell.angle_alpha   90.00
_cell.angle_beta   90.00
_cell.angle_gamma   90.00
#
_symmetry.space_group_name_H-M   'P 1'
#
loop_
_entity.id
_entity.type
_entity.pdbx_description
1 polymer ?
#
loop_
_entity_poly.entity_id
_entity_poly.type
_entity_poly.pdbx_seq_one_letter_code
_entity_poly.pdbx_strand_id
1 'polypeptide(L)'
;MVVFLMETKNKQALLENFRRSLHFQNKCYVDPEGTSGGLALWWTNEVDLDIRFKSKNIIRAVVTRLSHSFSFVSTFIYAPPKRSDRNMFWKDFVKMGRESSFPWLCVGDFNEIGASWEKRGGSLGRDNRVENFQATISECALMDLELKGNAFTWTNNQRGEANICERIDRAMANVEWRQHFPKAQVFHEVVLVLTTVP
;
A
#
# COMPACT_ATOMS: atom_id res chain seq x y z
N MET A 1 16.26 -2.00 4.88
CA MET A 1 14.81 -2.34 5.05
C MET A 1 13.92 -1.08 5.06
N VAL A 2 12.69 -1.17 4.54
CA VAL A 2 11.65 -0.11 4.57
C VAL A 2 10.34 -0.72 5.10
N VAL A 3 9.61 -0.02 5.95
CA VAL A 3 8.31 -0.43 6.52
C VAL A 3 7.30 0.68 6.34
N PHE A 4 6.13 0.35 5.81
CA PHE A 4 4.99 1.24 5.68
C PHE A 4 3.83 0.71 6.54
N LEU A 5 3.27 1.59 7.38
CA LEU A 5 2.12 1.31 8.25
C LEU A 5 1.00 2.28 7.90
N MET A 6 -0.22 1.75 7.89
CA MET A 6 -1.46 2.46 7.60
C MET A 6 -2.41 2.33 8.78
N GLU A 7 -3.37 3.24 8.89
CA GLU A 7 -4.33 3.28 10.01
C GLU A 7 -3.66 3.23 11.39
N THR A 8 -2.57 3.99 11.56
CA THR A 8 -1.81 3.93 12.82
C THR A 8 -2.68 4.31 14.01
N LYS A 9 -3.69 5.19 13.84
CA LYS A 9 -4.67 5.62 14.86
C LYS A 9 -4.06 6.11 16.18
N ASN A 10 -2.75 6.37 16.18
CA ASN A 10 -1.95 6.65 17.35
C ASN A 10 -1.09 7.88 17.10
N LYS A 11 -0.83 8.62 18.17
CA LYS A 11 0.08 9.77 18.15
C LYS A 11 1.51 9.29 17.88
N GLN A 12 2.30 10.13 17.20
CA GLN A 12 3.68 9.82 16.80
C GLN A 12 4.57 9.31 17.96
N ALA A 13 4.34 9.78 19.19
CA ALA A 13 5.12 9.37 20.36
C ALA A 13 5.10 7.83 20.60
N LEU A 14 3.95 7.18 20.39
CA LEU A 14 3.86 5.73 20.53
C LEU A 14 4.63 5.01 19.40
N LEU A 15 4.45 5.49 18.17
CA LEU A 15 5.11 4.96 16.98
C LEU A 15 6.64 5.07 17.07
N GLU A 16 7.15 6.12 17.70
CA GLU A 16 8.59 6.31 17.92
C GLU A 16 9.21 5.19 18.76
N ASN A 17 8.51 4.71 19.79
CA ASN A 17 9.03 3.65 20.65
C ASN A 17 9.18 2.35 19.85
N PHE A 18 8.15 1.99 19.07
CA PHE A 18 8.20 0.82 18.20
C PHE A 18 9.29 0.94 17.14
N ARG A 19 9.34 2.06 16.42
CA ARG A 19 10.37 2.33 15.40
C ARG A 19 11.78 2.15 15.93
N ARG A 20 12.06 2.70 17.13
CA ARG A 20 13.37 2.60 17.79
C ARG A 20 13.66 1.16 18.24
N SER A 21 12.68 0.47 18.82
CA SER A 21 12.83 -0.93 19.24
C SER A 21 13.10 -1.89 18.06
N LEU A 22 12.61 -1.54 16.87
CA LEU A 22 12.83 -2.27 15.62
C LEU A 22 14.06 -1.77 14.85
N HIS A 23 14.89 -0.92 15.46
CA HIS A 23 16.15 -0.41 14.91
C HIS A 23 16.03 0.32 13.55
N PHE A 24 14.90 0.96 13.26
CA PHE A 24 14.80 1.89 12.14
C PHE A 24 15.34 3.26 12.55
N GLN A 25 16.19 3.89 11.75
CA GLN A 25 16.78 5.20 12.06
C GLN A 25 15.94 6.35 11.53
N ASN A 26 15.32 6.17 10.37
CA ASN A 26 14.65 7.22 9.61
C ASN A 26 13.13 7.02 9.56
N LYS A 27 12.40 8.09 9.24
CA LYS A 27 10.93 8.10 9.32
C LYS A 27 10.26 9.21 8.51
N CYS A 28 9.00 8.97 8.18
CA CYS A 28 8.02 9.97 7.74
C CYS A 28 6.67 9.63 8.36
N TYR A 29 5.98 10.62 8.92
CA TYR A 29 4.64 10.46 9.47
C TYR A 29 3.64 11.39 8.78
N VAL A 30 2.41 10.90 8.70
CA VAL A 30 1.21 11.68 8.45
C VAL A 30 0.27 11.42 9.62
N ASP A 31 -0.12 12.46 10.34
CA ASP A 31 -0.94 12.31 11.54
C ASP A 31 -2.38 11.84 11.19
N PRO A 32 -3.03 11.09 12.08
CA PRO A 32 -4.44 10.74 11.91
C PRO A 32 -5.35 11.96 12.03
N GLU A 33 -6.48 11.92 11.31
CA GLU A 33 -7.58 12.89 11.47
C GLU A 33 -8.55 12.33 12.53
N GLY A 34 -8.43 12.82 13.76
CA GLY A 34 -9.21 12.31 14.90
C GLY A 34 -8.84 10.86 15.24
N THR A 35 -9.79 9.93 15.10
CA THR A 35 -9.59 8.49 15.36
C THR A 35 -9.36 7.68 14.09
N SER A 36 -9.16 8.34 12.93
CA SER A 36 -9.06 7.69 11.63
C SER A 36 -7.76 8.05 10.89
N GLY A 37 -7.28 7.09 10.10
CA GLY A 37 -6.09 7.24 9.28
C GLY A 37 -4.78 7.24 10.09
N GLY A 38 -3.83 8.03 9.62
CA GLY A 38 -2.46 8.04 10.11
C GLY A 38 -1.59 7.08 9.29
N LEU A 39 -0.45 7.60 8.81
CA LEU A 39 0.53 6.86 8.02
C LEU A 39 1.90 6.95 8.69
N ALA A 40 2.66 5.86 8.65
CA ALA A 40 4.06 5.85 9.05
C ALA A 40 4.91 5.12 8.02
N LEU A 41 6.03 5.73 7.64
CA LEU A 41 7.03 5.12 6.80
C LEU A 41 8.36 5.15 7.54
N TRP A 42 8.98 4.00 7.72
CA TRP A 42 10.25 3.85 8.43
C TRP A 42 11.28 3.17 7.54
N TRP A 43 12.55 3.54 7.66
CA TRP A 43 13.61 2.90 6.90
C TRP A 43 14.95 2.94 7.62
N THR A 44 15.80 1.98 7.27
CA THR A 44 17.16 1.85 7.79
C THR A 44 18.13 2.69 6.97
N ASN A 45 19.32 2.97 7.50
CA ASN A 45 20.37 3.72 6.79
C ASN A 45 20.91 3.07 5.50
N GLU A 46 20.57 1.81 5.21
CA GLU A 46 20.94 1.11 3.97
C GLU A 46 20.26 1.68 2.70
N VAL A 47 19.16 2.41 2.89
CA VAL A 47 18.35 2.97 1.81
C VAL A 47 18.10 4.43 2.14
N ASP A 48 18.21 5.29 1.15
CA ASP A 48 17.82 6.69 1.28
C ASP A 48 16.44 6.91 0.66
N LEU A 49 15.55 7.57 1.39
CA LEU A 49 14.18 7.87 0.98
C LEU A 49 13.97 9.38 1.01
N ASP A 50 13.96 9.99 -0.16
CA ASP A 50 13.69 11.40 -0.34
C ASP A 50 12.18 11.62 -0.57
N ILE A 51 11.49 12.13 0.45
CA ILE A 51 10.03 12.31 0.45
C ILE A 51 9.65 13.48 -0.46
N ARG A 52 8.96 13.20 -1.57
CA ARG A 52 8.55 14.20 -2.55
C ARG A 52 7.13 14.71 -2.35
N PHE A 53 6.25 13.87 -1.82
CA PHE A 53 4.86 14.22 -1.58
C PHE A 53 4.30 13.38 -0.43
N LYS A 54 3.42 13.98 0.37
CA LYS A 54 2.64 13.26 1.37
C LYS A 54 1.24 13.86 1.53
N SER A 55 0.27 12.99 1.74
CA SER A 55 -1.11 13.30 2.10
C SER A 55 -1.63 12.23 3.06
N LYS A 56 -2.88 12.34 3.52
CA LYS A 56 -3.50 11.30 4.35
C LYS A 56 -3.68 9.94 3.65
N ASN A 57 -3.52 9.89 2.33
CA ASN A 57 -3.69 8.69 1.52
C ASN A 57 -2.41 8.21 0.82
N ILE A 58 -1.39 9.06 0.68
CA ILE A 58 -0.17 8.71 -0.06
C ILE A 58 1.06 9.24 0.66
N ILE A 59 2.13 8.44 0.70
CA ILE A 59 3.50 8.95 0.83
C ILE A 59 4.26 8.56 -0.44
N ARG A 60 4.83 9.53 -1.16
CA ARG A 60 5.63 9.31 -2.37
C ARG A 60 7.07 9.73 -2.11
N ALA A 61 8.00 8.84 -2.44
CA ALA A 61 9.42 9.06 -2.21
C ALA A 61 10.26 8.57 -3.40
N VAL A 62 11.41 9.20 -3.61
CA VAL A 62 12.49 8.61 -4.41
C VAL A 62 13.31 7.72 -3.48
N VAL A 63 13.40 6.44 -3.82
CA VAL A 63 14.12 5.42 -3.07
C VAL A 63 15.44 5.16 -3.76
N THR A 64 16.54 5.44 -3.06
CA THR A 64 17.91 5.21 -3.55
C THR A 64 18.56 4.10 -2.75
N ARG A 65 18.94 3.01 -3.43
CA ARG A 65 19.75 1.95 -2.80
C ARG A 65 21.22 2.36 -2.83
N LEU A 66 21.77 2.67 -1.65
CA LEU A 66 23.14 3.17 -1.53
C LEU A 66 24.19 2.21 -2.08
N SER A 67 23.93 0.89 -2.02
CA SER A 67 24.88 -0.14 -2.49
C SER A 67 24.97 -0.29 -4.02
N HIS A 68 24.01 0.25 -4.78
CA HIS A 68 23.95 0.05 -6.25
C HIS A 68 23.74 1.34 -7.04
N SER A 69 23.71 2.50 -6.36
CA SER A 69 23.46 3.83 -6.97
C SER A 69 22.25 3.85 -7.90
N PHE A 70 21.23 3.04 -7.58
CA PHE A 70 19.99 2.95 -8.35
C PHE A 70 18.85 3.59 -7.57
N SER A 71 18.09 4.43 -8.26
CA SER A 71 16.95 5.14 -7.71
C SER A 71 15.68 4.80 -8.47
N PHE A 72 14.59 4.63 -7.73
CA PHE A 72 13.26 4.42 -8.27
C PHE A 72 12.24 5.18 -7.43
N VAL A 73 11.06 5.42 -7.98
CA VAL A 73 9.98 6.06 -7.23
C VAL A 73 9.17 4.99 -6.50
N SER A 74 8.85 5.24 -5.24
CA SER A 74 7.84 4.46 -4.50
C SER A 74 6.67 5.33 -4.11
N THR A 75 5.46 4.85 -4.36
CA THR A 75 4.21 5.40 -3.83
C THR A 75 3.63 4.42 -2.82
N PHE A 76 3.59 4.82 -1.56
CA PHE A 76 2.94 4.11 -0.47
C PHE A 76 1.50 4.58 -0.34
N ILE A 77 0.54 3.67 -0.49
CA ILE A 77 -0.87 3.99 -0.73
C ILE A 77 -1.74 3.48 0.42
N TYR A 78 -2.61 4.35 0.92
CA TYR A 78 -3.79 4.03 1.71
C TYR A 78 -4.97 4.76 1.06
N ALA A 79 -5.53 4.16 0.01
CA ALA A 79 -6.58 4.78 -0.80
C ALA A 79 -7.86 5.01 0.04
N PRO A 80 -8.66 6.05 -0.26
CA PRO A 80 -9.82 6.38 0.56
C PRO A 80 -10.80 5.21 0.71
N PRO A 81 -11.23 4.87 1.93
CA PRO A 81 -12.19 3.77 2.14
C PRO A 81 -13.59 4.16 1.63
N LYS A 82 -13.93 5.45 1.65
CA LYS A 82 -15.21 5.98 1.15
C LYS A 82 -15.21 6.08 -0.36
N ARG A 83 -16.21 5.45 -0.99
CA ARG A 83 -16.37 5.42 -2.46
C ARG A 83 -16.47 6.82 -3.09
N SER A 84 -17.14 7.76 -2.43
CA SER A 84 -17.28 9.15 -2.92
C SER A 84 -15.94 9.82 -3.21
N ASP A 85 -14.89 9.41 -2.50
CA ASP A 85 -13.60 10.07 -2.50
C ASP A 85 -12.60 9.37 -3.45
N ARG A 86 -12.88 8.12 -3.86
CA ARG A 86 -11.99 7.29 -4.68
C ARG A 86 -11.85 7.78 -6.12
N ASN A 87 -12.92 8.30 -6.72
CA ASN A 87 -12.88 8.74 -8.11
C ASN A 87 -11.89 9.89 -8.32
N MET A 88 -11.86 10.85 -7.39
CA MET A 88 -10.89 11.95 -7.47
C MET A 88 -9.48 11.44 -7.18
N PHE A 89 -9.34 10.61 -6.13
CA PHE A 89 -8.07 10.00 -5.77
C PHE A 89 -7.40 9.27 -6.94
N TRP A 90 -8.14 8.43 -7.68
CA TRP A 90 -7.58 7.68 -8.80
C TRP A 90 -7.25 8.56 -10.01
N LYS A 91 -8.01 9.64 -10.25
CA LYS A 91 -7.64 10.64 -11.27
C LYS A 91 -6.32 11.33 -10.94
N ASP A 92 -6.13 11.71 -9.68
CA ASP A 92 -4.87 12.31 -9.22
C ASP A 92 -3.72 11.30 -9.29
N PHE A 93 -3.98 10.03 -8.96
CA PHE A 93 -3.01 8.95 -9.06
C PHE A 93 -2.52 8.75 -10.52
N VAL A 94 -3.43 8.74 -11.48
CA VAL A 94 -3.08 8.68 -12.92
C VAL A 94 -2.21 9.86 -13.32
N LYS A 95 -2.54 11.07 -12.87
CA LYS A 95 -1.72 12.26 -13.14
C LYS A 95 -0.30 12.08 -12.60
N MET A 96 -0.14 11.58 -11.36
CA MET A 96 1.17 11.27 -10.79
C MET A 96 1.93 10.21 -11.60
N GLY A 97 1.22 9.23 -12.15
CA GLY A 97 1.82 8.18 -13.00
C GLY A 97 2.34 8.71 -14.33
N ARG A 98 1.56 9.56 -15.00
CA ARG A 98 1.95 10.20 -16.27
C ARG A 98 3.18 11.11 -16.13
N GLU A 99 3.37 11.70 -14.95
CA GLU A 99 4.54 12.53 -14.63
C GLU A 99 5.80 11.70 -14.29
N SER A 100 5.68 10.36 -14.20
CA SER A 100 6.75 9.47 -13.73
C SER A 100 7.47 8.78 -14.88
N SER A 101 8.58 9.35 -15.36
CA SER A 101 9.49 8.69 -16.34
C SER A 101 10.47 7.69 -15.70
N PHE A 102 10.24 7.32 -14.44
CA PHE A 102 11.16 6.53 -13.63
C PHE A 102 10.62 5.12 -13.36
N PRO A 103 11.49 4.13 -13.08
CA PRO A 103 11.07 2.88 -12.45
C PRO A 103 10.17 3.18 -11.25
N TRP A 104 8.99 2.59 -11.21
CA TRP A 104 7.94 2.96 -10.25
C TRP A 104 7.36 1.72 -9.57
N LEU A 105 7.30 1.79 -8.24
CA LEU A 105 6.68 0.80 -7.36
C LEU A 105 5.55 1.48 -6.57
N CYS A 106 4.39 0.82 -6.50
CA CYS A 106 3.23 1.25 -5.73
C CYS A 106 2.87 0.13 -4.75
N VAL A 107 2.78 0.43 -3.45
CA VAL A 107 2.51 -0.59 -2.42
C VAL A 107 1.54 -0.05 -1.38
N GLY A 108 0.62 -0.90 -0.91
CA GLY A 108 -0.23 -0.62 0.24
C GLY A 108 -1.67 -1.06 -0.01
N ASP A 109 -2.60 -0.41 0.67
CA ASP A 109 -4.03 -0.68 0.57
C ASP A 109 -4.66 0.19 -0.52
N PHE A 110 -5.02 -0.44 -1.64
CA PHE A 110 -5.68 0.21 -2.77
C PHE A 110 -7.19 0.35 -2.53
N ASN A 111 -7.75 -0.29 -1.50
CA ASN A 111 -9.18 -0.29 -1.20
C ASN A 111 -10.08 -0.74 -2.39
N GLU A 112 -9.48 -1.38 -3.41
CA GLU A 112 -10.16 -1.84 -4.61
C GLU A 112 -9.79 -3.27 -4.97
N ILE A 113 -10.80 -3.98 -5.49
CA ILE A 113 -10.63 -5.27 -6.13
C ILE A 113 -10.40 -5.06 -7.63
N GLY A 114 -9.41 -5.75 -8.18
CA GLY A 114 -9.06 -5.79 -9.59
C GLY A 114 -9.75 -6.92 -10.35
N ALA A 115 -10.43 -7.85 -9.66
CA ALA A 115 -11.26 -8.88 -10.28
C ALA A 115 -12.35 -9.40 -9.34
N SER A 116 -13.36 -10.07 -9.91
CA SER A 116 -14.47 -10.65 -9.13
C SER A 116 -14.00 -11.74 -8.15
N TRP A 117 -13.03 -12.57 -8.55
CA TRP A 117 -12.48 -13.65 -7.72
C TRP A 117 -11.64 -13.15 -6.53
N GLU A 118 -11.31 -11.86 -6.49
CA GLU A 118 -10.63 -11.21 -5.38
C GLU A 118 -11.59 -10.79 -4.26
N LYS A 119 -12.88 -11.11 -4.41
CA LYS A 119 -13.90 -10.96 -3.37
C LYS A 119 -14.59 -12.29 -3.10
N ARG A 120 -14.81 -12.57 -1.81
CA ARG A 120 -15.67 -13.65 -1.32
C ARG A 120 -16.74 -13.06 -0.41
N GLY A 121 -17.99 -13.48 -0.59
CA GLY A 121 -19.11 -13.00 0.21
C GLY A 121 -19.57 -11.58 -0.16
N GLY A 122 -20.79 -11.24 0.24
CA GLY A 122 -21.43 -9.97 -0.10
C GLY A 122 -21.66 -9.78 -1.61
N SER A 123 -22.20 -8.61 -1.98
CA SER A 123 -22.37 -8.23 -3.39
C SER A 123 -21.12 -7.51 -3.91
N LEU A 124 -20.75 -7.77 -5.17
CA LEU A 124 -19.77 -6.94 -5.91
C LEU A 124 -20.30 -5.50 -6.13
N GLY A 125 -21.61 -5.30 -6.00
CA GLY A 125 -22.30 -4.10 -6.45
C GLY A 125 -22.62 -4.18 -7.94
N ARG A 126 -23.43 -3.23 -8.44
CA ARG A 126 -23.75 -3.07 -9.86
C ARG A 126 -22.81 -2.07 -10.56
N ASP A 127 -21.67 -1.78 -9.95
CA ASP A 127 -20.84 -0.64 -10.30
C ASP A 127 -19.59 -1.10 -11.04
N ASN A 128 -19.12 -0.28 -11.99
CA ASN A 128 -17.97 -0.54 -12.85
C ASN A 128 -16.63 -0.39 -12.09
N ARG A 129 -16.62 -0.65 -10.78
CA ARG A 129 -15.48 -0.40 -9.88
C ARG A 129 -14.24 -1.18 -10.30
N VAL A 130 -14.42 -2.44 -10.69
CA VAL A 130 -13.34 -3.33 -11.14
C VAL A 130 -12.76 -2.78 -12.44
N GLU A 131 -13.61 -2.44 -13.39
CA GLU A 131 -13.23 -1.93 -14.70
C GLU A 131 -12.53 -0.57 -14.58
N ASN A 132 -13.04 0.35 -13.76
CA ASN A 132 -12.43 1.65 -13.51
C ASN A 132 -11.05 1.52 -12.85
N PHE A 133 -10.92 0.59 -11.90
CA PHE A 133 -9.63 0.31 -11.27
C PHE A 133 -8.65 -0.30 -12.28
N GLN A 134 -9.07 -1.30 -13.06
CA GLN A 134 -8.24 -1.88 -14.13
C GLN A 134 -7.81 -0.83 -15.16
N ALA A 135 -8.71 0.05 -15.59
CA ALA A 135 -8.40 1.15 -16.50
C ALA A 135 -7.34 2.09 -15.90
N THR A 136 -7.48 2.45 -14.62
CA THR A 136 -6.50 3.27 -13.88
C THR A 136 -5.12 2.62 -13.86
N ILE A 137 -5.05 1.32 -13.55
CA ILE A 137 -3.79 0.56 -13.51
C ILE A 137 -3.16 0.45 -14.89
N SER A 138 -3.97 0.15 -15.92
CA SER A 138 -3.52 0.09 -17.31
C SER A 138 -2.96 1.42 -17.79
N GLU A 139 -3.63 2.52 -17.46
CA GLU A 139 -3.20 3.87 -17.85
C GLU A 139 -1.88 4.27 -17.18
N CYS A 140 -1.62 3.76 -15.97
CA CYS A 140 -0.36 3.94 -15.27
C CYS A 140 0.74 2.95 -15.71
N ALA A 141 0.45 2.06 -16.67
CA ALA A 141 1.33 0.97 -17.10
C ALA A 141 1.86 0.12 -15.92
N LEU A 142 1.02 -0.05 -14.89
CA LEU A 142 1.35 -0.83 -13.71
C LEU A 142 0.92 -2.28 -13.90
N MET A 143 1.74 -3.21 -13.43
CA MET A 143 1.42 -4.63 -13.34
C MET A 143 1.39 -5.04 -11.87
N ASP A 144 0.42 -5.90 -11.53
CA ASP A 144 0.33 -6.49 -10.20
C ASP A 144 1.52 -7.46 -9.98
N LEU A 145 2.24 -7.28 -8.89
CA LEU A 145 3.29 -8.20 -8.48
C LEU A 145 2.64 -9.35 -7.73
N GLU A 146 2.81 -10.57 -8.26
CA GLU A 146 2.17 -11.78 -7.75
C GLU A 146 2.27 -11.93 -6.23
N LEU A 147 1.10 -12.00 -5.58
CA LEU A 147 0.96 -12.23 -4.15
C LEU A 147 1.03 -13.73 -3.84
N LYS A 148 1.96 -14.11 -2.97
CA LYS A 148 2.10 -15.46 -2.45
C LYS A 148 1.51 -15.55 -1.05
N GLY A 149 0.87 -16.67 -0.72
CA GLY A 149 0.21 -16.88 0.57
C GLY A 149 -1.31 -16.79 0.45
N ASN A 150 -1.97 -16.21 1.46
CA ASN A 150 -3.41 -16.08 1.44
C ASN A 150 -3.87 -15.06 0.38
N ALA A 151 -4.84 -15.45 -0.44
CA ALA A 151 -5.32 -14.65 -1.57
C ALA A 151 -6.12 -13.42 -1.15
N PHE A 152 -6.66 -13.38 0.08
CA PHE A 152 -7.39 -12.24 0.63
C PHE A 152 -6.57 -11.55 1.70
N THR A 153 -6.53 -10.22 1.67
CA THR A 153 -5.73 -9.40 2.58
C THR A 153 -6.59 -8.70 3.64
N TRP A 154 -7.91 -8.69 3.43
CA TRP A 154 -8.88 -8.10 4.34
C TRP A 154 -10.08 -9.01 4.56
N THR A 155 -10.63 -8.98 5.78
CA THR A 155 -11.93 -9.57 6.10
C THR A 155 -12.71 -8.69 7.07
N ASN A 156 -14.04 -8.71 6.97
CA ASN A 156 -14.92 -8.06 7.94
C ASN A 156 -15.03 -8.82 9.27
N ASN A 157 -14.33 -9.96 9.44
CA ASN A 157 -14.33 -10.81 10.63
C ASN A 157 -15.72 -11.32 11.08
N GLN A 158 -16.73 -11.27 10.21
CA GLN A 158 -18.04 -11.85 10.51
C GLN A 158 -18.03 -13.37 10.26
N ARG A 159 -19.02 -14.08 10.80
CA ARG A 159 -19.15 -15.54 10.67
C ARG A 159 -20.21 -15.90 9.61
N GLY A 160 -20.08 -17.09 9.03
CA GLY A 160 -21.07 -17.65 8.10
C GLY A 160 -21.22 -16.82 6.82
N GLU A 161 -22.44 -16.71 6.31
CA GLU A 161 -22.76 -16.02 5.06
C GLU A 161 -22.48 -14.50 5.08
N ALA A 162 -22.39 -13.92 6.28
CA ALA A 162 -22.06 -12.51 6.45
C ALA A 162 -20.55 -12.24 6.38
N ASN A 163 -19.71 -13.30 6.34
CA ASN A 163 -18.27 -13.15 6.16
C ASN A 163 -17.96 -12.60 4.77
N ILE A 164 -17.18 -11.53 4.73
CA ILE A 164 -16.69 -10.92 3.50
C ILE A 164 -15.16 -10.90 3.57
N CYS A 165 -14.52 -11.34 2.48
CA CYS A 165 -13.08 -11.22 2.29
C CYS A 165 -12.78 -10.50 0.98
N GLU A 166 -11.76 -9.65 0.97
CA GLU A 166 -11.29 -8.93 -0.22
C GLU A 166 -9.76 -8.95 -0.31
N ARG A 167 -9.23 -8.92 -1.53
CA ARG A 167 -7.81 -8.59 -1.80
C ARG A 167 -7.72 -7.11 -2.20
N ILE A 168 -7.27 -6.30 -1.25
CA ILE A 168 -7.17 -4.84 -1.43
C ILE A 168 -5.75 -4.32 -1.22
N ASP A 169 -4.90 -5.08 -0.52
CA ASP A 169 -3.47 -4.78 -0.38
C ASP A 169 -2.70 -5.36 -1.56
N ARG A 170 -1.86 -4.53 -2.19
CA ARG A 170 -1.14 -4.90 -3.40
C ARG A 170 0.25 -4.27 -3.41
N ALA A 171 1.14 -4.91 -4.17
CA ALA A 171 2.31 -4.24 -4.72
C ALA A 171 2.19 -4.28 -6.25
N MET A 172 2.36 -3.14 -6.89
CA MET A 172 2.30 -3.00 -8.34
C MET A 172 3.53 -2.24 -8.83
N ALA A 173 4.02 -2.57 -10.01
CA ALA A 173 5.20 -1.92 -10.57
C ALA A 173 5.10 -1.72 -12.07
N ASN A 174 5.83 -0.77 -12.63
CA ASN A 174 6.01 -0.69 -14.09
C ASN A 174 7.10 -1.66 -14.58
N VAL A 175 7.20 -1.79 -15.90
CA VAL A 175 8.16 -2.72 -16.55
C VAL A 175 9.59 -2.37 -16.17
N GLU A 176 9.92 -1.09 -16.15
CA GLU A 176 11.25 -0.58 -15.83
C GLU A 176 11.67 -1.02 -14.43
N TRP A 177 10.79 -0.90 -13.43
CA TRP A 177 11.09 -1.40 -12.08
C TRP A 177 11.25 -2.92 -12.06
N ARG A 178 10.37 -3.66 -12.75
CA ARG A 178 10.44 -5.13 -12.79
C ARG A 178 11.73 -5.64 -13.42
N GLN A 179 12.28 -4.94 -14.41
CA GLN A 179 13.56 -5.28 -15.04
C GLN A 179 14.74 -5.19 -14.07
N HIS A 180 14.72 -4.22 -13.14
CA HIS A 180 15.74 -4.09 -12.11
C HIS A 180 15.56 -5.06 -10.94
N PHE A 181 14.31 -5.49 -10.67
CA PHE A 181 14.00 -6.44 -9.60
C PHE A 181 13.22 -7.66 -10.11
N PRO A 182 13.82 -8.48 -11.00
CA PRO A 182 13.12 -9.61 -11.62
C PRO A 182 12.76 -10.70 -10.61
N LYS A 183 13.48 -10.75 -9.49
CA LYS A 183 13.27 -11.70 -8.39
C LYS A 183 12.40 -11.16 -7.26
N ALA A 184 11.84 -9.94 -7.38
CA ALA A 184 10.94 -9.41 -6.37
C ALA A 184 9.68 -10.27 -6.24
N GLN A 185 9.28 -10.51 -5.00
CA GLN A 185 8.15 -11.35 -4.62
C GLN A 185 7.35 -10.62 -3.54
N VAL A 186 6.04 -10.83 -3.56
CA VAL A 186 5.11 -10.29 -2.56
C VAL A 186 4.57 -11.45 -1.76
N PHE A 187 4.58 -11.33 -0.44
CA PHE A 187 4.05 -12.35 0.47
C PHE A 187 2.97 -11.73 1.35
N HIS A 188 1.85 -12.43 1.48
CA HIS A 188 0.86 -12.15 2.52
C HIS A 188 0.99 -13.18 3.62
N GLU A 189 1.53 -12.74 4.76
CA GLU A 189 1.75 -13.55 5.94
C GLU A 189 0.67 -13.30 6.99
N VAL A 190 0.20 -14.38 7.62
CA VAL A 190 -0.71 -14.27 8.76
C VAL A 190 0.13 -14.05 10.01
N VAL A 191 0.10 -12.83 10.55
CA VAL A 191 0.69 -12.54 11.85
C VAL A 191 -0.28 -13.00 12.93
N LEU A 192 -0.04 -14.19 13.48
CA LEU A 192 -0.72 -14.66 14.68
C LEU A 192 -0.21 -13.82 15.86
N VAL A 193 -0.99 -12.84 16.30
CA VAL A 193 -0.76 -12.19 17.59
C VAL A 193 -1.18 -13.19 18.65
N LEU A 194 -0.21 -13.96 19.17
CA LEU A 194 -0.40 -14.75 20.37
C LEU A 194 -0.60 -13.77 21.53
N THR A 195 -1.86 -13.42 21.81
CA THR A 195 -2.19 -12.81 23.08
C THR A 195 -1.95 -13.87 24.14
N THR A 196 -0.90 -13.74 24.92
CA THR A 196 -0.82 -14.46 26.20
C THR A 196 -2.00 -14.00 27.02
N VAL A 197 -3.00 -14.85 27.14
CA VAL A 197 -4.07 -14.72 28.13
C VAL A 197 -3.38 -14.82 29.50
N PRO A 198 -3.66 -13.93 30.45
CA PRO A 198 -2.94 -13.86 31.74
C PRO A 198 -2.97 -15.16 32.54
#